data_AF-A0A838QXH6-F1
#
_entry.id   AF-A0A838QXH6-F1
#
_cell.length_a   1.000
_cell.length_b   1.000
_cell.length_c   1.000
_cell.angle_alpha   90.00
_cell.angle_beta   90.00
_cell.angle_gamma   90.00
#
_symmetry.space_group_name_H-M   'P 1'
#
loop_
_entity.id
_entity.type
_entity.pdbx_description
1 polymer ?
#
loop_
_entity_poly.entity_id
_entity_poly.type
_entity_poly.pdbx_seq_one_letter_code
_entity_poly.pdbx_strand_id
1 'polypeptide(L)'
;MVSFRDSDCQPTYQLGAELSGVAKWIVDRIDLVNWLTLRTIGNHRAVKSSYIWLIVVPLMARAFATANAKHSIQVLGATFEITFDLPFSWKVFYFSATAIATGTTIYAVYCPSIIRDSSDYSNFIDREGASQLMLRIPVAQNARIYGRHDELTTFVAQLCVPNRNASESERIPINHNTILTDFEVESAKLPDAFQMTRALVSRWHPAARVCCGVSYLIGFVLLGWVFVDSFLFVANFAA
;
A
#
# COMPACT_ATOMS: atom_id res chain seq x y z
N MET A 1 1.13 25.99 -19.62
CA MET A 1 0.88 25.36 -18.31
C MET A 1 -0.50 24.72 -18.38
N VAL A 2 -0.56 23.45 -18.79
CA VAL A 2 -1.83 22.74 -19.01
C VAL A 2 -2.12 21.94 -17.74
N SER A 3 -3.12 22.37 -16.97
CA SER A 3 -3.62 21.62 -15.83
C SER A 3 -4.45 20.45 -16.36
N PHE A 4 -3.84 19.27 -16.43
CA PHE A 4 -4.57 18.03 -16.66
C PHE A 4 -5.38 17.72 -15.40
N ARG A 5 -6.71 17.78 -15.51
CA ARG A 5 -7.63 17.26 -14.50
C ARG A 5 -7.53 15.73 -14.51
N ASP A 6 -7.27 15.14 -13.34
CA ASP A 6 -7.25 13.68 -13.07
C ASP A 6 -8.61 12.96 -13.32
N SER A 7 -9.56 13.59 -14.02
CA SER A 7 -10.96 13.13 -14.09
C SER A 7 -11.28 12.20 -15.25
N ASP A 8 -10.47 12.18 -16.32
CA ASP A 8 -10.91 11.61 -17.62
C ASP A 8 -10.17 10.34 -18.08
N CYS A 9 -9.22 9.82 -17.30
CA CYS A 9 -8.47 8.60 -17.63
C CYS A 9 -8.86 7.41 -16.74
N GLN A 10 -10.15 7.06 -16.73
CA GLN A 10 -10.62 5.75 -16.25
C GLN A 10 -11.04 4.94 -17.47
N PRO A 11 -10.20 4.02 -17.98
CA PRO A 11 -10.66 3.08 -18.99
C PRO A 11 -11.75 2.21 -18.35
N THR A 12 -13.00 2.38 -18.76
CA THR A 12 -14.10 1.47 -18.40
C THR A 12 -13.89 0.15 -19.13
N TYR A 13 -13.33 -0.82 -18.41
CA TYR A 13 -13.06 -2.16 -18.90
C TYR A 13 -14.36 -2.99 -18.96
N GLN A 14 -14.87 -3.22 -20.17
CA GLN A 14 -15.92 -4.22 -20.42
C GLN A 14 -15.26 -5.61 -20.42
N LEU A 15 -14.99 -6.17 -19.23
CA LEU A 15 -14.50 -7.54 -19.08
C LEU A 15 -15.64 -8.50 -19.41
N GLY A 16 -15.70 -8.95 -20.66
CA GLY A 16 -16.63 -9.95 -21.17
C GLY A 16 -16.29 -11.35 -20.65
N ALA A 17 -16.82 -11.70 -19.49
CA ALA A 17 -17.07 -13.07 -19.05
C ALA A 17 -18.16 -12.98 -17.97
N GLU A 18 -19.19 -13.83 -18.05
CA GLU A 18 -20.29 -13.93 -17.09
C GLU A 18 -19.81 -14.36 -15.70
N LEU A 19 -19.11 -13.48 -14.99
CA LEU A 19 -18.94 -13.58 -13.56
C LEU A 19 -20.27 -13.21 -12.93
N SER A 20 -20.85 -14.13 -12.16
CA SER A 20 -22.08 -13.91 -11.40
C SER A 20 -22.00 -12.57 -10.65
N GLY A 21 -23.13 -11.87 -10.52
CA GLY A 21 -23.15 -10.47 -10.05
C GLY A 21 -22.41 -10.22 -8.73
N VAL A 22 -22.32 -11.24 -7.86
CA VAL A 22 -21.54 -11.18 -6.61
C VAL A 22 -20.03 -11.17 -6.87
N ALA A 23 -19.52 -12.01 -7.77
CA ALA A 23 -18.10 -12.05 -8.10
C ALA A 23 -17.64 -10.74 -8.76
N LYS A 24 -18.46 -10.18 -9.66
CA LYS A 24 -18.20 -8.86 -10.25
C LYS A 24 -18.21 -7.75 -9.20
N TRP A 25 -19.20 -7.74 -8.30
CA TRP A 25 -19.27 -6.76 -7.21
C TRP A 25 -18.06 -6.86 -6.27
N ILE A 26 -17.60 -8.08 -5.95
CA ILE A 26 -16.41 -8.29 -5.13
C ILE A 26 -15.16 -7.78 -5.85
N VAL A 27 -14.99 -8.07 -7.15
CA VAL A 27 -13.85 -7.59 -7.94
C VAL A 27 -13.83 -6.07 -8.05
N ASP A 28 -14.97 -5.44 -8.35
CA ASP A 28 -15.07 -3.97 -8.41
C ASP A 28 -14.79 -3.32 -7.03
N ARG A 29 -15.23 -3.96 -5.93
CA ARG A 29 -14.89 -3.52 -4.56
C ARG A 29 -13.42 -3.76 -4.22
N ILE A 30 -12.79 -4.80 -4.75
CA ILE A 30 -11.36 -5.08 -4.59
C ILE A 30 -10.53 -4.02 -5.34
N ASP A 31 -11.01 -3.51 -6.48
CA ASP A 31 -10.34 -2.44 -7.21
C ASP A 31 -10.30 -1.09 -6.44
N LEU A 32 -11.13 -0.92 -5.41
CA LEU A 32 -11.02 0.22 -4.50
C LEU A 32 -9.74 0.17 -3.65
N VAL A 33 -9.19 -1.01 -3.41
CA VAL A 33 -7.93 -1.20 -2.67
C VAL A 33 -6.76 -1.06 -3.63
N ASN A 34 -6.55 0.16 -4.10
CA ASN A 34 -5.42 0.51 -4.95
C ASN A 34 -4.14 0.65 -4.10
N TRP A 35 -2.98 0.22 -4.62
CA TRP A 35 -1.68 0.52 -4.01
C TRP A 35 -1.48 2.01 -3.74
N LEU A 36 -2.07 2.89 -4.57
CA LEU A 36 -2.09 4.33 -4.37
C LEU A 36 -2.79 4.73 -3.05
N THR A 37 -3.95 4.15 -2.75
CA THR A 37 -4.67 4.37 -1.50
C THR A 37 -3.96 3.70 -0.33
N LEU A 38 -3.47 2.47 -0.51
CA LEU A 38 -2.70 1.77 0.53
C LEU A 38 -1.42 2.53 0.89
N ARG A 39 -0.81 3.24 -0.06
CA ARG A 39 0.36 4.07 0.18
C ARG A 39 0.07 5.19 1.16
N THR A 40 -1.06 5.89 1.05
CA THR A 40 -1.35 7.01 1.96
C THR A 40 -1.42 6.52 3.41
N ILE A 41 -1.98 5.32 3.61
CA ILE A 41 -2.06 4.64 4.90
C ILE A 41 -0.69 4.12 5.34
N GLY A 42 -0.04 3.29 4.51
CA GLY A 42 1.21 2.60 4.85
C GLY A 42 2.41 3.53 5.00
N ASN A 43 2.38 4.69 4.34
CA ASN A 43 3.43 5.70 4.48
C ASN A 43 3.20 6.63 5.69
N HIS A 44 2.04 6.57 6.35
CA HIS A 44 1.74 7.41 7.49
C HIS A 44 2.65 7.09 8.68
N ARG A 45 3.17 8.12 9.35
CA ARG A 45 4.13 7.96 10.47
C ARG A 45 3.56 7.12 11.61
N ALA A 46 2.27 7.26 11.91
CA ALA A 46 1.61 6.48 12.96
C ALA A 46 1.60 4.98 12.64
N VAL A 47 1.34 4.61 11.38
CA VAL A 47 1.35 3.22 10.92
C VAL A 47 2.76 2.64 11.01
N LYS A 48 3.80 3.38 10.57
CA LYS A 48 5.19 2.95 10.72
C LYS A 48 5.63 2.83 12.19
N SER A 49 5.06 3.64 13.09
CA SER A 49 5.35 3.54 14.52
C SER A 49 4.76 2.28 15.17
N SER A 50 3.85 1.55 14.51
CA SER A 50 3.26 0.31 15.04
C SER A 50 4.30 -0.76 15.37
N TYR A 51 5.43 -0.80 14.65
CA TYR A 51 6.53 -1.73 14.94
C TYR A 51 7.17 -1.49 16.30
N ILE A 52 7.24 -0.23 16.76
CA ILE A 52 7.75 0.09 18.09
C ILE A 52 6.82 -0.49 19.15
N TRP A 53 5.51 -0.40 18.91
CA TRP A 53 4.50 -0.93 19.82
C TRP A 53 4.56 -2.45 19.97
N LEU A 54 5.00 -3.20 18.94
CA LEU A 54 5.21 -4.64 19.07
C LEU A 54 6.24 -5.02 20.14
N ILE A 55 7.21 -4.16 20.40
CA ILE A 55 8.25 -4.38 21.42
C ILE A 55 7.82 -3.76 22.75
N VAL A 56 7.30 -2.52 22.71
CA VAL A 56 6.93 -1.78 23.93
C VAL A 56 5.78 -2.46 24.67
N VAL A 57 4.76 -2.95 23.97
CA VAL A 57 3.58 -3.56 24.59
C VAL A 57 3.90 -4.78 25.46
N PRO A 58 4.60 -5.83 24.99
CA PRO A 58 4.93 -6.98 25.83
C PRO A 58 5.87 -6.62 26.99
N LEU A 59 6.77 -5.65 26.82
CA LEU A 59 7.63 -5.15 27.89
C LEU A 59 6.81 -4.45 28.99
N MET A 60 5.91 -3.56 28.60
CA MET A 60 5.02 -2.86 29.54
C MET A 60 4.07 -3.85 30.22
N ALA A 61 3.46 -4.77 29.48
CA ALA A 61 2.59 -5.80 30.04
C ALA A 61 3.31 -6.64 31.10
N ARG A 62 4.59 -6.99 30.89
CA ARG A 62 5.40 -7.67 31.90
C ARG A 62 5.70 -6.79 33.10
N ALA A 63 6.08 -5.53 32.91
CA ALA A 63 6.36 -4.59 33.98
C ALA A 63 5.12 -4.36 34.88
N PHE A 64 3.93 -4.22 34.28
CA PHE A 64 2.66 -4.09 35.00
C PHE A 64 2.22 -5.39 35.66
N ALA A 65 2.47 -6.56 35.05
CA ALA A 65 2.16 -7.84 35.68
C ALA A 65 2.91 -8.03 37.01
N THR A 66 4.14 -7.53 37.12
CA THR A 66 4.87 -7.47 38.40
C THR A 66 4.32 -6.44 39.38
N ALA A 67 3.75 -5.33 38.89
CA ALA A 67 3.19 -4.26 39.73
C ALA A 67 1.77 -4.54 40.24
N ASN A 68 1.01 -5.42 39.56
CA ASN A 68 -0.35 -5.81 39.92
C ASN A 68 -0.43 -6.80 41.10
N ALA A 69 0.69 -7.06 41.78
CA ALA A 69 0.63 -7.62 43.11
C ALA A 69 -0.20 -6.65 43.98
N LYS A 70 -1.28 -7.15 44.59
CA LYS A 70 -2.12 -6.38 45.52
C LYS A 70 -1.25 -5.84 46.64
N HIS A 71 -0.79 -4.59 46.52
CA HIS A 71 0.01 -3.93 47.52
C HIS A 71 -0.95 -3.34 48.55
N SER A 72 -1.20 -4.11 49.61
CA SER A 72 -1.90 -3.59 50.79
C SER A 72 -0.94 -2.68 51.55
N ILE A 73 -1.23 -1.38 51.56
CA ILE A 73 -0.50 -0.42 52.36
C ILE A 73 -1.35 -0.16 53.61
N GLN A 74 -0.79 -0.43 54.79
CA GLN A 74 -1.42 -0.07 56.05
C GLN A 74 -1.00 1.34 56.44
N VAL A 75 -1.94 2.29 56.37
CA VAL A 75 -1.72 3.66 56.84
C VAL A 75 -2.71 3.91 57.97
N LEU A 76 -2.20 4.24 59.17
CA LEU A 76 -3.02 4.53 60.36
C LEU A 76 -4.00 3.40 60.76
N GLY A 77 -3.64 2.13 60.50
CA GLY A 77 -4.48 0.97 60.81
C GLY A 77 -5.58 0.67 59.79
N ALA A 78 -5.74 1.50 58.76
CA ALA A 78 -6.59 1.20 57.60
C ALA A 78 -5.74 0.55 56.48
N THR A 79 -6.24 -0.57 55.95
CA THR A 79 -5.68 -1.21 54.74
C THR A 79 -6.28 -0.57 53.50
N PHE A 80 -5.45 0.12 52.72
CA PHE A 80 -5.82 0.58 51.38
C PHE A 80 -5.35 -0.44 50.35
N GLU A 81 -6.27 -0.92 49.51
CA GLU A 81 -5.96 -1.81 48.40
C GLU A 81 -5.97 -0.98 47.10
N ILE A 82 -4.78 -0.69 46.57
CA ILE A 82 -4.64 0.02 45.30
C ILE A 82 -4.57 -1.03 44.19
N THR A 83 -5.61 -1.11 43.37
CA THR A 83 -5.65 -1.99 42.20
C THR A 83 -5.27 -1.20 40.94
N PHE A 84 -4.09 -1.49 40.38
CA PHE A 84 -3.66 -0.96 39.09
C PHE A 84 -4.26 -1.78 37.93
N ASP A 85 -5.56 -1.67 37.74
CA ASP A 85 -6.19 -2.21 36.53
C ASP A 85 -6.18 -1.15 35.43
N LEU A 86 -5.63 -1.52 34.28
CA LEU A 86 -5.72 -0.69 33.09
C LEU A 86 -7.13 -0.78 32.50
N PRO A 87 -7.62 0.32 31.93
CA PRO A 87 -8.98 0.39 31.39
C PRO A 87 -9.16 -0.35 30.05
N PHE A 88 -8.10 -0.94 29.50
CA PHE A 88 -8.15 -1.66 28.23
C PHE A 88 -7.39 -2.98 28.26
N SER A 89 -7.81 -3.88 27.39
CA SER A 89 -7.17 -5.19 27.23
C SER A 89 -5.86 -5.06 26.46
N TRP A 90 -4.74 -5.30 27.15
CA TRP A 90 -3.40 -5.41 26.56
C TRP A 90 -3.34 -6.36 25.36
N LYS A 91 -4.15 -7.43 25.39
CA LYS A 91 -4.21 -8.43 24.32
C LYS A 91 -4.80 -7.85 23.04
N VAL A 92 -5.88 -7.08 23.15
CA VAL A 92 -6.54 -6.44 21.99
C VAL A 92 -5.63 -5.36 21.41
N PHE A 93 -4.99 -4.56 22.27
CA PHE A 93 -4.03 -3.56 21.83
C PHE A 93 -2.84 -4.20 21.08
N TYR A 94 -2.24 -5.25 21.63
CA TYR A 94 -1.15 -5.99 20.97
C TYR A 94 -1.57 -6.59 19.62
N PHE A 95 -2.75 -7.20 19.56
CA PHE A 95 -3.26 -7.80 18.33
C PHE A 95 -3.54 -6.73 17.25
N SER A 96 -4.04 -5.56 17.65
CA SER A 96 -4.22 -4.42 16.74
C SER A 96 -2.89 -3.93 16.15
N ALA A 97 -1.87 -3.73 16.99
CA ALA A 97 -0.53 -3.34 16.56
C ALA A 97 0.10 -4.38 15.63
N THR A 98 -0.09 -5.67 15.93
CA THR A 98 0.36 -6.79 15.10
C THR A 98 -0.31 -6.78 13.73
N ALA A 99 -1.63 -6.63 13.66
CA ALA A 99 -2.34 -6.56 12.38
C ALA A 99 -1.86 -5.38 11.51
N ILE A 100 -1.67 -4.19 12.10
CA ILE A 100 -1.14 -3.01 11.39
C ILE A 100 0.30 -3.25 10.92
N ALA A 101 1.14 -3.84 11.77
CA ALA A 101 2.51 -4.18 11.41
C ALA A 101 2.56 -5.22 10.27
N THR A 102 1.71 -6.26 10.31
CA THR A 102 1.59 -7.24 9.23
C THR A 102 1.16 -6.57 7.93
N GLY A 103 0.15 -5.70 7.94
CA GLY A 103 -0.26 -4.94 6.76
C GLY A 103 0.88 -4.09 6.20
N THR A 104 1.67 -3.46 7.08
CA THR A 104 2.84 -2.65 6.70
C THR A 104 3.98 -3.49 6.14
N THR A 105 4.19 -4.70 6.66
CA THR A 105 5.18 -5.63 6.12
C THR A 105 4.77 -6.11 4.74
N ILE A 106 3.51 -6.49 4.54
CA ILE A 106 2.98 -6.88 3.22
C ILE A 106 3.13 -5.71 2.24
N TYR A 107 2.77 -4.50 2.65
CA TYR A 107 2.96 -3.30 1.85
C TYR A 107 4.44 -3.11 1.48
N ALA A 108 5.37 -3.21 2.43
CA ALA A 108 6.79 -3.00 2.17
C ALA A 108 7.39 -4.02 1.19
N VAL A 109 6.95 -5.28 1.26
CA VAL A 109 7.45 -6.40 0.43
C VAL A 109 6.84 -6.40 -0.97
N TYR A 110 5.52 -6.18 -1.09
CA TYR A 110 4.81 -6.36 -2.36
C TYR A 110 4.48 -5.05 -3.08
N CYS A 111 4.51 -3.89 -2.40
CA CYS A 111 4.27 -2.60 -3.06
C CYS A 111 5.48 -2.25 -3.94
N PRO A 112 5.27 -2.02 -5.24
CA PRO A 112 6.33 -1.64 -6.17
C PRO A 112 7.00 -0.32 -5.76
N SER A 113 8.34 -0.25 -5.86
CA SER A 113 9.12 0.93 -5.46
C SER A 113 8.65 2.22 -6.14
N ILE A 114 8.23 2.15 -7.41
CA ILE A 114 7.69 3.31 -8.13
C ILE A 114 6.49 3.92 -7.39
N ILE A 115 5.57 3.11 -6.86
CA ILE A 115 4.41 3.61 -6.11
C ILE A 115 4.83 4.00 -4.69
N ARG A 116 5.68 3.20 -4.05
CA ARG A 116 6.07 3.40 -2.66
C ARG A 116 6.87 4.70 -2.47
N ASP A 117 7.84 4.94 -3.33
CA ASP A 117 8.91 5.90 -3.11
C ASP A 117 8.69 7.23 -3.86
N SER A 118 7.94 7.24 -4.97
CA SER A 118 7.72 8.46 -5.80
C SER A 118 6.26 8.92 -5.78
N SER A 119 5.97 10.10 -5.20
CA SER A 119 4.60 10.68 -5.19
C SER A 119 4.22 11.25 -6.53
N ASP A 120 5.21 11.86 -7.18
CA ASP A 120 5.06 12.68 -8.35
C ASP A 120 6.25 12.44 -9.28
N TYR A 121 6.04 12.74 -10.55
CA TYR A 121 7.07 12.60 -11.58
C TYR A 121 8.33 13.43 -11.28
N SER A 122 8.20 14.64 -10.73
CA SER A 122 9.34 15.48 -10.34
C SER A 122 10.23 14.79 -9.30
N ASN A 123 9.62 14.25 -8.23
CA ASN A 123 10.34 13.49 -7.19
C ASN A 123 11.00 12.21 -7.75
N PHE A 124 10.44 11.64 -8.81
CA PHE A 124 11.01 10.49 -9.48
C PHE A 124 12.28 10.87 -10.26
N ILE A 125 12.23 11.93 -11.09
CA ILE A 125 13.39 12.40 -11.86
C ILE A 125 14.55 12.79 -10.94
N ASP A 126 14.25 13.50 -9.85
CA ASP A 126 15.27 14.00 -8.92
C ASP A 126 16.05 12.87 -8.23
N ARG A 127 15.45 11.68 -8.10
CA ARG A 127 16.06 10.52 -7.42
C ARG A 127 16.77 9.55 -8.34
N GLU A 128 16.14 9.17 -9.44
CA GLU A 128 16.62 8.09 -10.32
C GLU A 128 17.26 8.61 -11.62
N GLY A 129 17.06 9.90 -11.94
CA GLY A 129 17.45 10.48 -13.21
C GLY A 129 16.52 10.05 -14.35
N ALA A 130 16.23 10.95 -15.30
CA ALA A 130 15.32 10.69 -16.41
C ALA A 130 15.70 9.48 -17.28
N SER A 131 17.00 9.14 -17.32
CA SER A 131 17.57 8.09 -18.16
C SER A 131 17.42 6.66 -17.60
N GLN A 132 17.21 6.46 -16.30
CA GLN A 132 17.05 5.11 -15.72
C GLN A 132 15.61 4.57 -15.77
N LEU A 133 14.65 5.45 -16.06
CA LEU A 133 13.22 5.12 -16.25
C LEU A 133 13.00 4.05 -17.33
N MET A 134 13.93 3.95 -18.29
CA MET A 134 13.83 3.07 -19.46
C MET A 134 14.11 1.58 -19.20
N LEU A 135 14.87 1.21 -18.16
CA LEU A 135 15.62 -0.06 -18.23
C LEU A 135 15.11 -1.20 -17.35
N ARG A 136 14.18 -0.95 -16.43
CA ARG A 136 13.88 -1.95 -15.39
C ARG A 136 12.44 -2.14 -14.98
N ILE A 137 11.48 -1.53 -15.66
CA ILE A 137 10.11 -1.95 -15.43
C ILE A 137 9.97 -3.29 -16.19
N PRO A 138 9.73 -4.45 -15.53
CA PRO A 138 9.48 -5.73 -16.20
C PRO A 138 8.09 -5.73 -16.83
N VAL A 139 7.83 -4.73 -17.67
CA VAL A 139 6.58 -4.56 -18.42
C VAL A 139 6.35 -5.79 -19.29
N ALA A 140 7.40 -6.25 -19.98
CA ALA A 140 7.34 -7.41 -20.86
C ALA A 140 7.12 -8.73 -20.09
N GLN A 141 7.79 -8.90 -18.94
CA GLN A 141 7.66 -10.13 -18.14
C GLN A 141 6.29 -10.27 -17.49
N ASN A 142 5.69 -9.16 -17.05
CA ASN A 142 4.40 -9.18 -16.36
C ASN A 142 3.19 -9.02 -17.28
N ALA A 143 3.33 -8.51 -18.51
CA ALA A 143 2.24 -8.51 -19.49
C ALA A 143 1.70 -9.91 -19.76
N ARG A 144 2.57 -10.93 -19.70
CA ARG A 144 2.24 -12.35 -19.88
C ARG A 144 1.34 -12.91 -18.77
N ILE A 145 1.43 -12.35 -17.56
CA ILE A 145 0.68 -12.82 -16.38
C ILE A 145 -0.74 -12.24 -16.37
N TYR A 146 -0.97 -11.08 -16.98
CA TYR A 146 -2.25 -10.37 -16.91
C TYR A 146 -3.09 -10.44 -18.19
N GLY A 147 -2.65 -11.17 -19.22
CA GLY A 147 -3.44 -11.45 -20.43
C GLY A 147 -3.85 -10.20 -21.23
N ARG A 148 -3.18 -9.06 -21.00
CA ARG A 148 -3.58 -7.75 -21.52
C ARG A 148 -2.49 -7.16 -22.41
N HIS A 149 -2.06 -7.98 -23.37
CA HIS A 149 -0.98 -7.64 -24.28
C HIS A 149 -1.33 -6.48 -25.23
N ASP A 150 -2.59 -6.36 -25.66
CA ASP A 150 -3.00 -5.39 -26.68
C ASP A 150 -2.90 -3.92 -26.24
N GLU A 151 -3.17 -3.63 -24.96
CA GLU A 151 -3.04 -2.26 -24.44
C GLU A 151 -1.57 -1.85 -24.33
N LEU A 152 -0.74 -2.81 -23.91
CA LEU A 152 0.69 -2.56 -23.78
C LEU A 152 1.34 -2.37 -25.14
N THR A 153 1.01 -3.20 -26.12
CA THR A 153 1.57 -3.10 -27.48
C THR A 153 1.13 -1.81 -28.16
N THR A 154 -0.13 -1.42 -28.03
CA THR A 154 -0.65 -0.14 -28.54
C THR A 154 0.08 1.04 -27.89
N PHE A 155 0.37 0.96 -26.60
CA PHE A 155 1.07 2.02 -25.89
C PHE A 155 2.55 2.11 -26.25
N VAL A 156 3.25 0.98 -26.31
CA VAL A 156 4.64 0.93 -26.80
C VAL A 156 4.69 1.50 -28.21
N ALA A 157 3.72 1.19 -29.07
CA ALA A 157 3.63 1.76 -30.40
C ALA A 157 3.37 3.29 -30.41
N GLN A 158 2.65 3.84 -29.42
CA GLN A 158 2.39 5.30 -29.31
C GLN A 158 3.55 6.09 -28.69
N LEU A 159 4.28 5.48 -27.76
CA LEU A 159 5.42 6.10 -27.09
C LEU A 159 6.71 6.02 -27.91
N CYS A 160 6.93 4.92 -28.63
CA CYS A 160 8.11 4.75 -29.46
C CYS A 160 7.98 5.64 -30.71
N VAL A 161 8.75 6.72 -30.74
CA VAL A 161 9.01 7.42 -32.00
C VAL A 161 9.85 6.46 -32.84
N PRO A 162 9.43 6.11 -34.08
CA PRO A 162 10.28 5.29 -34.94
C PRO A 162 11.61 6.00 -35.09
N ASN A 163 12.70 5.31 -34.76
CA ASN A 163 14.05 5.85 -34.87
C ASN A 163 14.23 6.39 -36.29
N ARG A 164 14.44 7.71 -36.44
CA ARG A 164 14.53 8.39 -37.75
C ARG A 164 15.65 7.83 -38.64
N ASN A 165 16.60 7.09 -38.04
CA ASN A 165 17.71 6.47 -38.73
C ASN A 165 17.51 4.96 -39.00
N ALA A 166 16.42 4.36 -38.52
CA ALA A 166 16.10 2.97 -38.84
C ALA A 166 15.54 2.90 -40.26
N SER A 167 16.22 2.17 -41.12
CA SER A 167 15.79 1.95 -42.50
C SER A 167 14.41 1.28 -42.53
N GLU A 168 13.52 1.77 -43.39
CA GLU A 168 12.12 1.36 -43.53
C GLU A 168 11.92 -0.14 -43.83
N SER A 169 13.00 -0.86 -44.19
CA SER A 169 12.97 -2.29 -44.46
C SER A 169 13.19 -3.18 -43.23
N GLU A 170 13.56 -2.64 -42.07
CA GLU A 170 13.78 -3.43 -40.86
C GLU A 170 12.59 -3.29 -39.90
N ARG A 171 11.43 -3.81 -40.34
CA ARG A 171 10.33 -4.12 -39.42
C ARG A 171 10.77 -5.31 -38.57
N ILE A 172 11.55 -5.03 -37.53
CA ILE A 172 11.97 -6.05 -36.56
C ILE A 172 10.67 -6.65 -35.99
N PRO A 173 10.37 -7.94 -36.22
CA PRO A 173 9.27 -8.57 -35.53
C PRO A 173 9.56 -8.42 -34.04
N ILE A 174 8.63 -7.83 -33.29
CA ILE A 174 8.76 -7.64 -31.85
C ILE A 174 8.87 -9.03 -31.23
N ASN A 175 10.09 -9.54 -31.15
CA ASN A 175 10.38 -10.80 -30.51
C ASN A 175 10.18 -10.53 -29.02
N HIS A 176 9.33 -11.34 -28.37
CA HIS A 176 8.95 -11.12 -26.96
C HIS A 176 10.13 -11.15 -25.98
N ASN A 177 11.31 -11.57 -26.44
CA ASN A 177 12.56 -11.57 -25.68
C ASN A 177 13.48 -10.37 -25.97
N THR A 178 13.15 -9.50 -26.93
CA THR A 178 13.92 -8.28 -27.15
C THR A 178 13.69 -7.36 -25.97
N ILE A 179 14.66 -7.34 -25.07
CA ILE A 179 14.67 -6.46 -23.91
C ILE A 179 14.61 -5.03 -24.47
N LEU A 180 13.59 -4.26 -24.09
CA LEU A 180 13.34 -2.88 -24.51
C LEU A 180 14.40 -1.91 -23.93
N THR A 181 15.67 -2.30 -23.88
CA THR A 181 16.74 -1.48 -23.29
C THR A 181 17.10 -0.26 -24.13
N ASP A 182 16.75 -0.27 -25.42
CA ASP A 182 17.33 0.66 -26.39
C ASP A 182 16.31 1.70 -26.92
N PHE A 183 15.12 1.78 -26.33
CA PHE A 183 14.11 2.74 -26.76
C PHE A 183 14.28 4.09 -26.06
N GLU A 184 14.88 5.05 -26.76
CA GLU A 184 14.97 6.43 -26.30
C GLU A 184 13.57 7.10 -26.37
N VAL A 185 12.91 7.21 -25.22
CA VAL A 185 11.64 7.94 -25.06
C VAL A 185 11.91 9.45 -25.09
N GLU A 186 11.18 10.16 -25.94
CA GLU A 186 11.20 11.62 -26.03
C GLU A 186 10.92 12.26 -24.65
N SER A 187 11.78 13.19 -24.22
CA SER A 187 11.68 13.81 -22.88
C SER A 187 10.33 14.46 -22.60
N ALA A 188 9.66 14.96 -23.64
CA ALA A 188 8.32 15.54 -23.56
C ALA A 188 7.23 14.53 -23.15
N LYS A 189 7.41 13.23 -23.44
CA LYS A 189 6.43 12.16 -23.17
C LYS A 189 6.73 11.36 -21.90
N LEU A 190 7.86 11.63 -21.23
CA LEU A 190 8.25 10.93 -20.01
C LEU A 190 7.22 11.03 -18.86
N PRO A 191 6.53 12.17 -18.62
CA PRO A 191 5.49 12.23 -17.59
C PRO A 191 4.34 11.25 -17.85
N ASP A 192 3.89 11.16 -19.10
CA ASP A 192 2.80 10.27 -19.51
C ASP A 192 3.22 8.80 -19.39
N ALA A 193 4.45 8.49 -19.83
CA ALA A 193 5.05 7.17 -19.67
C ALA A 193 5.12 6.74 -18.19
N PHE A 194 5.51 7.66 -17.31
CA PHE A 194 5.55 7.44 -15.87
C PHE A 194 4.15 7.19 -15.28
N GLN A 195 3.17 8.04 -15.58
CA GLN A 195 1.81 7.89 -15.03
C GLN A 195 1.16 6.59 -15.48
N MET A 196 1.35 6.22 -16.75
CA MET A 196 0.81 4.98 -17.29
C MET A 196 1.49 3.75 -16.68
N THR A 197 2.82 3.78 -16.54
CA THR A 197 3.56 2.72 -15.82
C THR A 197 3.01 2.57 -14.41
N ARG A 198 2.85 3.68 -13.69
CA ARG A 198 2.31 3.69 -12.33
C ARG A 198 0.90 3.12 -12.29
N ALA A 199 0.04 3.43 -13.26
CA ALA A 199 -1.30 2.88 -13.38
C ALA A 199 -1.28 1.36 -13.61
N LEU A 200 -0.41 0.85 -14.50
CA LEU A 200 -0.25 -0.58 -14.75
C LEU A 200 0.24 -1.33 -13.51
N VAL A 201 1.28 -0.79 -12.88
CA VAL A 201 1.93 -1.36 -11.70
C VAL A 201 1.01 -1.30 -10.46
N SER A 202 0.06 -0.35 -10.42
CA SER A 202 -0.92 -0.23 -9.33
C SER A 202 -1.85 -1.45 -9.19
N ARG A 203 -1.95 -2.26 -10.24
CA ARG A 203 -2.76 -3.47 -10.27
C ARG A 203 -1.98 -4.74 -9.91
N TRP A 204 -0.68 -4.65 -9.68
CA TRP A 204 0.15 -5.81 -9.37
C TRP A 204 -0.22 -6.45 -8.03
N HIS A 205 -0.09 -7.78 -7.95
CA HIS A 205 -0.33 -8.58 -6.75
C HIS A 205 -1.70 -8.31 -6.09
N PRO A 206 -2.84 -8.60 -6.76
CA PRO A 206 -4.18 -8.35 -6.23
C PRO A 206 -4.42 -9.01 -4.87
N ALA A 207 -3.95 -10.25 -4.67
CA ALA A 207 -4.06 -10.93 -3.40
C ALA A 207 -3.32 -10.20 -2.27
N ALA A 208 -2.09 -9.74 -2.52
CA ALA A 208 -1.31 -9.00 -1.52
C ALA A 208 -1.96 -7.66 -1.17
N ARG A 209 -2.56 -6.96 -2.14
CA ARG A 209 -3.34 -5.74 -1.91
C ARG A 209 -4.50 -5.98 -0.96
N VAL A 210 -5.29 -7.01 -1.22
CA VAL A 210 -6.45 -7.36 -0.38
C VAL A 210 -5.99 -7.76 1.01
N CYS A 211 -4.98 -8.64 1.14
CA CYS A 211 -4.42 -9.01 2.44
C CYS A 211 -3.93 -7.79 3.22
N CYS A 212 -3.17 -6.90 2.58
CA CYS A 212 -2.68 -5.66 3.17
C CYS A 212 -3.82 -4.77 3.68
N GLY A 213 -4.83 -4.53 2.83
CA GLY A 213 -6.00 -3.72 3.18
C GLY A 213 -6.81 -4.32 4.32
N VAL A 214 -7.05 -5.63 4.30
CA VAL A 214 -7.78 -6.34 5.37
C VAL A 214 -7.00 -6.28 6.69
N SER A 215 -5.68 -6.49 6.66
CA SER A 215 -4.84 -6.36 7.85
C SER A 215 -4.90 -4.96 8.46
N TYR A 216 -4.84 -3.91 7.63
CA TYR A 216 -5.02 -2.54 8.12
C TYR A 216 -6.41 -2.31 8.70
N LEU A 217 -7.47 -2.75 8.02
CA LEU A 217 -8.84 -2.58 8.47
C LEU A 217 -9.06 -3.23 9.84
N ILE A 218 -8.64 -4.50 10.00
CA ILE A 218 -8.72 -5.23 11.28
C ILE A 218 -7.94 -4.46 12.35
N GLY A 219 -6.72 -4.03 12.04
CA GLY A 219 -5.88 -3.28 12.95
C GLY A 219 -6.53 -1.98 13.44
N PHE A 220 -7.08 -1.17 12.54
CA PHE A 220 -7.73 0.09 12.90
C PHE A 220 -9.04 -0.10 13.66
N VAL A 221 -9.84 -1.11 13.32
CA VAL A 221 -11.08 -1.43 14.04
C VAL A 221 -10.78 -1.81 15.48
N LEU A 222 -9.80 -2.69 15.70
CA LEU A 222 -9.40 -3.10 17.05
C LEU A 222 -8.77 -1.95 17.84
N LEU A 223 -7.98 -1.11 17.18
CA LEU A 223 -7.39 0.06 17.82
C LEU A 223 -8.48 1.07 18.23
N GLY A 224 -9.46 1.31 17.35
CA GLY A 224 -10.62 2.15 17.65
C GLY A 224 -11.43 1.61 18.82
N TRP A 225 -11.64 0.29 18.89
CA TRP A 225 -12.27 -0.37 20.02
C TRP A 225 -11.54 -0.08 21.33
N VAL A 226 -10.20 -0.24 21.36
CA VAL A 226 -9.38 0.06 22.54
C VAL A 226 -9.52 1.51 22.99
N PHE A 227 -9.61 2.45 22.06
CA PHE A 227 -9.81 3.87 22.39
C PHE A 227 -11.20 4.14 22.99
N VAL A 228 -12.25 3.51 22.45
CA VAL A 228 -13.61 3.64 22.99
C VAL A 228 -13.69 3.07 24.40
N ASP A 229 -13.17 1.86 24.63
CA ASP A 229 -13.12 1.25 25.97
C ASP A 229 -12.40 2.15 26.98
N SER A 230 -11.23 2.68 26.57
CA SER A 230 -10.45 3.60 27.41
C SER A 230 -11.21 4.89 27.73
N PHE A 231 -11.92 5.45 26.75
CA PHE A 231 -12.70 6.68 26.92
C PHE A 231 -13.91 6.46 27.84
N LEU A 232 -14.65 5.38 27.65
CA LEU A 232 -15.81 5.04 28.48
C LEU A 232 -15.42 4.80 29.94
N PHE A 233 -14.27 4.15 30.17
CA PHE A 233 -13.75 3.99 31.53
C PHE A 233 -13.49 5.34 32.22
N VAL A 234 -12.84 6.28 31.53
CA VAL A 234 -12.54 7.61 32.08
C VAL A 234 -13.83 8.40 32.32
N ALA A 235 -14.80 8.32 31.40
CA ALA A 235 -16.08 9.00 31.55
C ALA A 235 -16.88 8.48 32.76
N ASN A 236 -16.90 7.16 32.96
CA ASN A 236 -17.57 6.55 34.11
C ASN A 236 -16.88 6.85 35.45
N PHE A 237 -15.56 7.05 35.45
CA PHE A 237 -14.82 7.44 36.66
C PHE A 237 -15.06 8.90 37.06
N ALA A 238 -15.41 9.77 36.10
CA ALA A 238 -15.64 11.19 36.35
C ALA A 238 -17.09 11.54 36.77
N ALA A 239 -18.02 10.60 36.65
CA ALA A 239 -19.44 10.76 36.97
C ALA A 239 -19.75 10.29 38.40
#